data_AF-A0A6C0DYF0-F1
#
_entry.id   AF-A0A6C0DYF0-F1
#
_cell.length_a   1.000
_cell.length_b   1.000
_cell.length_c   1.000
_cell.angle_alpha   90.00
_cell.angle_beta   90.00
_cell.angle_gamma   90.00
#
_symmetry.space_group_name_H-M   'P 1'
#
loop_
_entity.id
_entity.type
_entity.pdbx_description
1 polymer ?
#
loop_
_entity_poly.entity_id
_entity_poly.type
_entity_poly.pdbx_seq_one_letter_code
_entity_poly.pdbx_strand_id
1 'polypeptide(L)'
;MKKHPVFRLKPINRQNKAIIKCVGEINENEKLGDELVELSKPIHPQYAIFGKHAIPIKSIGKYDMTGLIYRCNIIDTHVVITKRYPLMCLNVMYERSIVSGCVFQIFVSIEMPKEEKQKIRKNNDYINLEFSGLWFRQIECDKELTDNYDKYLVEMLENEGTNKFFETQNKDDYKNDESILEWINNYVFKERKYYDDIMNKNGIVINFTTLDNLRDDLVELCMSDKFYKLIEIGMKCREKQRLKERNIDEEMMEYKIPEKITKLDDIKNKLLADDEIDFA
;
A
#
# COMPACT_ATOMS: atom_id res chain seq x y z
N MET A 1 5.79 -14.55 32.60
CA MET A 1 5.53 -13.56 31.54
C MET A 1 4.16 -13.84 30.98
N LYS A 2 3.39 -12.79 30.68
CA LYS A 2 2.06 -12.93 30.09
C LYS A 2 2.19 -13.40 28.64
N LYS A 3 1.41 -14.41 28.27
CA LYS A 3 1.37 -14.96 26.92
C LYS A 3 0.03 -14.65 26.28
N HIS A 4 0.05 -14.41 24.99
CA HIS A 4 -1.12 -14.15 24.16
C HIS A 4 -1.26 -15.26 23.12
N PRO A 5 -2.42 -15.90 22.98
CA PRO A 5 -2.61 -16.87 21.91
C PRO A 5 -2.66 -16.15 20.56
N VAL A 6 -2.05 -16.79 19.57
CA VAL A 6 -2.01 -16.35 18.18
C VAL A 6 -2.98 -17.19 17.37
N PHE A 7 -3.83 -16.51 16.64
CA PHE A 7 -4.87 -17.09 15.81
C PHE A 7 -4.60 -16.86 14.33
N ARG A 8 -5.15 -17.74 13.51
CA ARG A 8 -5.24 -17.59 12.07
C ARG A 8 -6.61 -18.01 11.58
N LEU A 9 -7.12 -17.31 10.59
CA LEU A 9 -8.35 -17.70 9.92
C LEU A 9 -8.09 -18.86 8.96
N LYS A 10 -8.95 -19.87 9.02
CA LYS A 10 -9.06 -20.91 8.01
C LYS A 10 -10.41 -20.75 7.30
N PRO A 11 -10.44 -20.24 6.05
CA PRO A 11 -11.70 -20.14 5.32
C PRO A 11 -12.29 -21.52 5.06
N ILE A 12 -13.62 -21.60 5.02
CA ILE A 12 -14.34 -22.82 4.64
C ILE A 12 -14.64 -22.72 3.14
N ASN A 13 -14.15 -23.71 2.38
CA ASN A 13 -14.06 -23.66 0.91
C ASN A 13 -15.37 -23.17 0.25
N ARG A 14 -15.23 -22.13 -0.58
CA ARG A 14 -16.31 -21.52 -1.38
C ARG A 14 -17.53 -21.06 -0.57
N GLN A 15 -17.33 -20.78 0.72
CA GLN A 15 -18.38 -20.28 1.61
C GLN A 15 -17.98 -18.93 2.20
N ASN A 16 -18.99 -18.16 2.56
CA ASN A 16 -18.87 -16.94 3.34
C ASN A 16 -18.68 -17.26 4.83
N LYS A 17 -17.70 -18.12 5.12
CA LYS A 17 -17.42 -18.65 6.46
C LYS A 17 -15.93 -18.86 6.70
N ALA A 18 -15.54 -18.76 7.97
CA ALA A 18 -14.19 -19.06 8.41
C ALA A 18 -14.18 -19.74 9.79
N ILE A 19 -13.07 -20.40 10.08
CA ILE A 19 -12.78 -20.98 11.40
C ILE A 19 -11.57 -20.24 11.99
N ILE A 20 -11.68 -19.79 13.24
CA ILE A 20 -10.56 -19.21 13.98
C ILE A 20 -9.72 -20.36 14.55
N LYS A 21 -8.48 -20.54 14.06
CA LYS A 21 -7.55 -21.59 14.53
C LYS A 21 -6.46 -20.98 15.41
N CYS A 22 -6.23 -21.54 16.58
CA CYS A 22 -5.04 -21.22 17.37
C CYS A 22 -3.82 -21.86 16.71
N VAL A 23 -2.79 -21.07 16.40
CA VAL A 23 -1.56 -21.52 15.73
C VAL A 23 -0.33 -21.43 16.64
N GLY A 24 -0.46 -20.81 17.81
CA GLY A 24 0.63 -20.70 18.78
C GLY A 24 0.35 -19.69 19.89
N GLU A 25 1.42 -19.28 20.56
CA GLU A 25 1.40 -18.24 21.60
C GLU A 25 2.58 -17.29 21.34
N ILE A 26 2.41 -16.03 21.74
CA ILE A 26 3.43 -14.99 21.66
C ILE A 26 3.58 -14.32 23.04
N ASN A 27 4.81 -13.95 23.40
CA ASN A 27 5.06 -13.18 24.62
C ASN A 27 4.71 -11.69 24.40
N GLU A 28 4.35 -10.98 25.46
CA GLU A 28 3.96 -9.55 25.40
C GLU A 28 5.01 -8.62 24.76
N ASN A 29 6.29 -9.00 24.80
CA ASN A 29 7.39 -8.22 24.22
C ASN A 29 7.81 -8.66 22.80
N GLU A 30 7.18 -9.71 22.26
CA GLU A 30 7.49 -10.22 20.92
C GLU A 30 6.60 -9.53 19.87
N LYS A 31 7.17 -9.29 18.69
CA LYS A 31 6.41 -8.75 17.56
C LYS A 31 5.63 -9.88 16.88
N LEU A 32 4.34 -9.67 16.66
CA LEU A 32 3.53 -10.57 15.86
C LEU A 32 4.02 -10.53 14.40
N GLY A 33 4.61 -11.62 13.92
CA GLY A 33 5.00 -11.77 12.53
C GLY A 33 3.92 -12.49 11.74
N ASP A 34 3.67 -12.05 10.51
CA ASP A 34 2.80 -12.75 9.56
C ASP A 34 3.60 -13.78 8.73
N GLU A 35 2.90 -14.76 8.14
CA GLU A 35 3.54 -15.81 7.34
C GLU A 35 3.59 -15.43 5.86
N LEU A 36 4.79 -15.31 5.31
CA LEU A 36 5.00 -15.02 3.90
C LEU A 36 4.48 -16.16 3.01
N VAL A 37 3.68 -15.83 2.00
CA VAL A 37 3.08 -16.79 1.09
C VAL A 37 4.09 -17.19 0.00
N GLU A 38 4.15 -18.47 -0.30
CA GLU A 38 4.91 -18.98 -1.45
C GLU A 38 4.09 -18.85 -2.74
N LEU A 39 4.69 -18.23 -3.74
CA LEU A 39 4.15 -18.05 -5.08
C LEU A 39 4.60 -19.22 -5.97
N SER A 40 3.67 -19.76 -6.74
CA SER A 40 3.97 -20.85 -7.68
C SER A 40 4.65 -20.28 -8.94
N LYS A 41 5.58 -21.06 -9.52
CA LYS A 41 6.34 -20.69 -10.73
C LYS A 41 5.52 -20.17 -11.93
N PRO A 42 4.30 -20.70 -12.24
CA PRO A 42 3.57 -20.31 -13.46
C PRO A 42 3.06 -18.86 -13.47
N ILE A 43 2.93 -18.25 -12.30
CA ILE A 43 2.19 -16.99 -12.12
C ILE A 43 3.16 -15.79 -12.09
N HIS A 44 4.47 -16.06 -12.13
CA HIS A 44 5.50 -15.06 -11.88
C HIS A 44 6.55 -15.03 -13.02
N PRO A 45 6.44 -14.09 -13.98
CA PRO A 45 7.31 -14.08 -15.18
C PRO A 45 8.80 -13.89 -14.89
N GLN A 46 9.18 -13.45 -13.67
CA GLN A 46 10.58 -13.26 -13.26
C GLN A 46 10.99 -14.08 -12.03
N TYR A 47 10.39 -15.28 -11.85
CA TYR A 47 10.56 -16.10 -10.63
C TYR A 47 12.03 -16.43 -10.35
N ALA A 48 12.82 -16.61 -11.40
CA ALA A 48 14.25 -16.89 -11.29
C ALA A 48 15.07 -15.75 -10.67
N ILE A 49 14.60 -14.50 -10.78
CA ILE A 49 15.31 -13.30 -10.33
C ILE A 49 14.82 -12.90 -8.93
N PHE A 50 13.51 -12.84 -8.73
CA PHE A 50 12.89 -12.33 -7.49
C PHE A 50 12.57 -13.44 -6.47
N GLY A 51 12.68 -14.71 -6.86
CA GLY A 51 12.42 -15.86 -6.01
C GLY A 51 10.94 -16.16 -5.83
N LYS A 52 10.62 -16.95 -4.79
CA LYS A 52 9.30 -17.56 -4.59
C LYS A 52 8.32 -16.75 -3.73
N HIS A 53 8.67 -15.52 -3.35
CA HIS A 53 7.91 -14.76 -2.35
C HIS A 53 7.66 -13.29 -2.72
N ALA A 54 8.35 -12.80 -3.75
CA ALA A 54 8.23 -11.44 -4.23
C ALA A 54 7.43 -11.42 -5.52
N ILE A 55 6.73 -10.31 -5.78
CA ILE A 55 6.05 -10.02 -7.04
C ILE A 55 6.70 -8.75 -7.58
N PRO A 56 7.45 -8.78 -8.69
CA PRO A 56 8.07 -7.60 -9.25
C PRO A 56 6.97 -6.67 -9.74
N ILE A 57 7.08 -5.42 -9.33
CA ILE A 57 6.27 -4.34 -9.85
C ILE A 57 7.23 -3.44 -10.63
N LYS A 58 6.76 -2.82 -11.70
CA LYS A 58 7.57 -1.89 -12.49
C LYS A 58 8.20 -0.82 -11.59
N SER A 59 9.48 -0.53 -11.78
CA SER A 59 10.21 0.49 -11.02
C SER A 59 9.62 1.88 -11.25
N ILE A 60 9.62 2.70 -10.20
CA ILE A 60 9.14 4.10 -10.24
C ILE A 60 10.34 5.01 -9.99
N GLY A 61 10.77 5.72 -11.02
CA GLY A 61 11.98 6.54 -10.97
C GLY A 61 13.22 5.69 -10.65
N LYS A 62 13.75 5.85 -9.44
CA LYS A 62 14.94 5.11 -8.94
C LYS A 62 14.59 4.05 -7.89
N TYR A 63 13.31 3.79 -7.65
CA TYR A 63 12.86 2.79 -6.69
C TYR A 63 12.43 1.51 -7.40
N ASP A 64 12.93 0.40 -6.90
CA ASP A 64 12.45 -0.93 -7.26
C ASP A 64 11.22 -1.23 -6.41
N MET A 65 10.16 -1.72 -7.07
CA MET A 65 8.86 -1.93 -6.46
C MET A 65 8.60 -3.43 -6.35
N THR A 66 8.09 -3.89 -5.20
CA THR A 66 7.84 -5.31 -4.94
C THR A 66 6.55 -5.52 -4.16
N GLY A 67 5.71 -6.44 -4.60
CA GLY A 67 4.58 -6.95 -3.83
C GLY A 67 4.97 -8.17 -2.99
N LEU A 68 4.60 -8.20 -1.72
CA LEU A 68 4.79 -9.35 -0.83
C LEU A 68 3.43 -9.75 -0.25
N ILE A 69 3.05 -11.02 -0.38
CA ILE A 69 1.78 -11.54 0.15
C ILE A 69 2.02 -12.28 1.46
N TYR A 70 1.26 -11.98 2.50
CA TYR A 70 1.33 -12.64 3.79
C TYR A 70 -0.02 -13.20 4.22
N ARG A 71 -0.01 -14.33 4.92
CA ARG A 71 -1.13 -14.81 5.74
C ARG A 71 -1.07 -14.13 7.09
N CYS A 72 -2.17 -13.47 7.45
CA CYS A 72 -2.22 -12.68 8.66
C CYS A 72 -2.39 -13.57 9.89
N ASN A 73 -1.61 -13.28 10.92
CA ASN A 73 -1.81 -13.78 12.26
C ASN A 73 -2.57 -12.72 13.09
N ILE A 74 -3.34 -13.16 14.08
CA ILE A 74 -4.24 -12.32 14.86
C ILE A 74 -4.05 -12.63 16.35
N ILE A 75 -3.81 -11.62 17.18
CA ILE A 75 -3.77 -11.80 18.64
C ILE A 75 -5.18 -11.82 19.25
N ASP A 76 -5.33 -12.45 20.40
CA ASP A 76 -6.59 -12.54 21.15
C ASP A 76 -7.33 -11.22 21.32
N THR A 77 -6.63 -10.15 21.69
CA THR A 77 -7.22 -8.82 21.88
C THR A 77 -7.87 -8.30 20.61
N HIS A 78 -7.26 -8.53 19.44
CA HIS A 78 -7.81 -8.14 18.15
C HIS A 78 -9.08 -8.92 17.82
N VAL A 79 -9.11 -10.22 18.11
CA VAL A 79 -10.31 -11.06 17.94
C VAL A 79 -11.48 -10.51 18.76
N VAL A 80 -11.22 -10.12 20.01
CA VAL A 80 -12.26 -9.61 20.92
C VAL A 80 -12.74 -8.22 20.49
N ILE A 81 -11.86 -7.32 20.11
CA ILE A 81 -12.21 -5.90 19.88
C ILE A 81 -12.78 -5.67 18.47
N THR A 82 -12.22 -6.31 17.45
CA THR A 82 -12.50 -5.94 16.06
C THR A 82 -13.57 -6.80 15.41
N LYS A 83 -14.43 -6.22 14.57
CA LYS A 83 -15.44 -7.00 13.81
C LYS A 83 -14.85 -7.68 12.57
N ARG A 84 -13.66 -7.25 12.13
CA ARG A 84 -13.06 -7.59 10.85
C ARG A 84 -11.71 -8.26 11.10
N TYR A 85 -11.59 -9.49 10.63
CA TYR A 85 -10.44 -10.33 10.87
C TYR A 85 -9.64 -10.51 9.58
N PRO A 86 -8.35 -10.12 9.56
CA PRO A 86 -7.53 -10.24 8.36
C PRO A 86 -7.19 -11.70 8.09
N LEU A 87 -7.29 -12.10 6.82
CA LEU A 87 -6.92 -13.42 6.33
C LEU A 87 -5.55 -13.37 5.64
N MET A 88 -5.38 -12.39 4.76
CA MET A 88 -4.20 -12.23 3.92
C MET A 88 -3.98 -10.75 3.65
N CYS A 89 -2.74 -10.34 3.46
CA CYS A 89 -2.41 -8.99 3.01
C CYS A 89 -1.38 -9.02 1.88
N LEU A 90 -1.49 -8.04 0.98
CA LEU A 90 -0.48 -7.68 0.00
C LEU A 90 0.21 -6.40 0.49
N ASN A 91 1.51 -6.46 0.75
CA ASN A 91 2.34 -5.30 1.04
C ASN A 91 3.02 -4.83 -0.25
N VAL A 92 2.77 -3.59 -0.66
CA VAL A 92 3.48 -2.96 -1.77
C VAL A 92 4.68 -2.22 -1.20
N MET A 93 5.86 -2.75 -1.45
CA MET A 93 7.14 -2.27 -0.95
C MET A 93 7.90 -1.51 -2.03
N TYR A 94 8.75 -0.60 -1.60
CA TYR A 94 9.74 0.06 -2.44
C TYR A 94 11.13 -0.04 -1.81
N GLU A 95 12.16 -0.06 -2.65
CA GLU A 95 13.54 -0.06 -2.22
C GLU A 95 14.44 0.71 -3.19
N ARG A 96 15.44 1.38 -2.62
CA ARG A 96 16.62 1.94 -3.28
C ARG A 96 17.77 1.83 -2.28
N SER A 97 19.03 1.91 -2.72
CA SER A 97 20.26 1.60 -1.95
C SER A 97 20.31 1.94 -0.46
N ILE A 98 19.66 3.03 0.01
CA ILE A 98 19.62 3.43 1.42
C ILE A 98 18.20 3.73 1.94
N VAL A 99 17.17 3.53 1.11
CA VAL A 99 15.78 3.86 1.45
C VAL A 99 14.86 2.74 1.02
N SER A 100 14.19 2.14 1.98
CA SER A 100 13.13 1.16 1.74
C SER A 100 11.91 1.46 2.61
N GLY A 101 10.77 0.92 2.22
CA GLY A 101 9.55 1.08 2.99
C GLY A 101 8.34 0.46 2.30
N CYS A 102 7.18 0.64 2.92
CA CYS A 102 5.90 0.21 2.39
C CYS A 102 5.16 1.42 1.80
N VAL A 103 4.61 1.31 0.60
CA VAL A 103 3.69 2.33 0.05
C VAL A 103 2.35 2.23 0.77
N PHE A 104 1.74 1.04 0.72
CA PHE A 104 0.47 0.71 1.35
C PHE A 104 0.30 -0.80 1.42
N GLN A 105 -0.72 -1.24 2.15
CA GLN A 105 -1.10 -2.64 2.30
C GLN A 105 -2.53 -2.86 1.81
N ILE A 106 -2.82 -3.99 1.18
CA ILE A 106 -4.17 -4.39 0.80
C ILE A 106 -4.53 -5.63 1.59
N PHE A 107 -5.52 -5.51 2.47
CA PHE A 107 -6.02 -6.59 3.31
C PHE A 107 -7.22 -7.27 2.67
N VAL A 108 -7.19 -8.60 2.66
CA VAL A 108 -8.37 -9.45 2.50
C VAL A 108 -8.80 -9.94 3.87
N SER A 109 -10.05 -9.69 4.23
CA SER A 109 -10.58 -9.92 5.58
C SER A 109 -12.01 -10.43 5.55
N ILE A 110 -12.47 -11.01 6.65
CA ILE A 110 -13.89 -11.36 6.85
C ILE A 110 -14.46 -10.56 8.01
N GLU A 111 -15.65 -10.00 7.81
CA GLU A 111 -16.40 -9.31 8.86
C GLU A 111 -17.42 -10.25 9.48
N MET A 112 -17.26 -10.51 10.79
CA MET A 112 -18.21 -11.30 11.58
C MET A 112 -19.42 -10.43 11.96
N PRO A 113 -20.66 -10.90 11.71
CA PRO A 113 -21.87 -10.23 12.13
C PRO A 113 -21.90 -10.00 13.64
N LYS A 114 -22.50 -8.89 14.06
CA LYS A 114 -22.56 -8.48 15.47
C LYS A 114 -23.28 -9.52 16.32
N GLU A 115 -24.30 -10.18 15.77
CA GLU A 115 -25.11 -11.19 16.44
C GLU A 115 -24.32 -12.48 16.70
N GLU A 116 -23.45 -12.88 15.77
CA GLU A 116 -22.55 -14.02 15.98
C GLU A 116 -21.50 -13.69 17.03
N LYS A 117 -20.95 -12.47 16.98
CA LYS A 117 -19.94 -12.02 17.94
C LYS A 117 -20.48 -11.93 19.38
N GLN A 118 -21.73 -11.50 19.57
CA GLN A 118 -22.37 -11.41 20.89
C GLN A 118 -22.61 -12.76 21.56
N LYS A 119 -22.60 -13.87 20.82
CA LYS A 119 -22.75 -15.22 21.39
C LYS A 119 -21.47 -15.68 22.11
N ILE A 120 -20.36 -15.00 21.88
CA ILE A 120 -19.05 -15.34 22.43
C ILE A 120 -18.94 -14.75 23.83
N ARG A 121 -18.84 -15.60 24.86
CA ARG A 121 -18.90 -15.16 26.27
C ARG A 121 -17.56 -15.26 27.00
N LYS A 122 -16.65 -16.10 26.51
CA LYS A 122 -15.33 -16.34 27.11
C LYS A 122 -14.24 -16.27 26.03
N ASN A 123 -13.02 -15.93 26.44
CA ASN A 123 -11.86 -15.84 25.54
C ASN A 123 -11.53 -17.18 24.85
N ASN A 124 -11.84 -18.31 25.47
CA ASN A 124 -11.59 -19.63 24.88
C ASN A 124 -12.63 -20.03 23.83
N ASP A 125 -13.79 -19.36 23.79
CA ASP A 125 -14.88 -19.70 22.86
C ASP A 125 -14.51 -19.39 21.40
N TYR A 126 -13.48 -18.56 21.16
CA TYR A 126 -12.98 -18.27 19.82
C TYR A 126 -12.17 -19.43 19.22
N ILE A 127 -11.64 -20.35 20.03
CA ILE A 127 -10.82 -21.45 19.53
C ILE A 127 -11.69 -22.42 18.74
N ASN A 128 -11.38 -22.59 17.45
CA ASN A 128 -12.16 -23.38 16.49
C ASN A 128 -13.58 -22.86 16.25
N LEU A 129 -13.88 -21.61 16.59
CA LEU A 129 -15.16 -21.00 16.28
C LEU A 129 -15.34 -20.91 14.76
N GLU A 130 -16.37 -21.58 14.26
CA GLU A 130 -16.90 -21.36 12.92
C GLU A 130 -17.89 -20.19 12.95
N PHE A 131 -17.74 -19.27 12.02
CA PHE A 131 -18.63 -18.12 11.88
C PHE A 131 -18.87 -17.79 10.42
N SER A 132 -20.03 -17.17 10.14
CA SER A 132 -20.35 -16.65 8.81
C SER A 132 -20.02 -15.17 8.73
N GLY A 133 -19.76 -14.64 7.54
CA GLY A 133 -19.41 -13.23 7.38
C GLY A 133 -19.26 -12.81 5.93
N LEU A 134 -19.11 -11.50 5.72
CA LEU A 134 -18.83 -10.95 4.40
C LEU A 134 -17.32 -10.78 4.23
N TRP A 135 -16.80 -11.16 3.07
CA TRP A 135 -15.39 -10.96 2.72
C TRP A 135 -15.18 -9.56 2.16
N PHE A 136 -14.12 -8.91 2.58
CA PHE A 136 -13.75 -7.56 2.20
C PHE A 136 -12.32 -7.49 1.69
N ARG A 137 -12.11 -6.65 0.68
CA ARG A 137 -10.79 -6.13 0.30
C ARG A 137 -10.70 -4.67 0.72
N GLN A 138 -9.66 -4.29 1.47
CA GLN A 138 -9.47 -2.93 1.98
C GLN A 138 -8.00 -2.51 1.84
N ILE A 139 -7.76 -1.27 1.41
CA ILE A 139 -6.43 -0.67 1.46
C ILE A 139 -6.18 0.01 2.81
N GLU A 140 -4.97 -0.15 3.33
CA GLU A 140 -4.43 0.60 4.45
C GLU A 140 -3.21 1.37 3.96
N CYS A 141 -3.25 2.69 4.11
CA CYS A 141 -2.20 3.59 3.67
C CYS A 141 -2.04 4.74 4.66
N ASP A 142 -0.97 5.52 4.48
CA ASP A 142 -0.74 6.69 5.32
C ASP A 142 -1.76 7.82 5.05
N LYS A 143 -1.75 8.78 5.97
CA LYS A 143 -2.62 9.95 5.89
C LYS A 143 -2.28 10.84 4.69
N GLU A 144 -1.01 10.94 4.31
CA GLU A 144 -0.61 11.78 3.17
C GLU A 144 -1.23 11.28 1.86
N LEU A 145 -1.22 9.97 1.62
CA LEU A 145 -1.89 9.36 0.48
C LEU A 145 -3.40 9.61 0.54
N THR A 146 -4.01 9.36 1.70
CA THR A 146 -5.45 9.58 1.89
C THR A 146 -5.88 11.02 1.60
N ASP A 147 -5.12 12.00 2.09
CA ASP A 147 -5.46 13.42 2.01
C ASP A 147 -5.20 14.00 0.61
N ASN A 148 -4.23 13.46 -0.15
CA ASN A 148 -3.87 13.95 -1.48
C ASN A 148 -4.37 13.06 -2.64
N TYR A 149 -4.99 11.91 -2.35
CA TYR A 149 -5.40 10.93 -3.37
C TYR A 149 -6.26 11.54 -4.46
N ASP A 150 -7.34 12.24 -4.10
CA ASP A 150 -8.27 12.82 -5.07
C ASP A 150 -7.58 13.80 -6.01
N LYS A 151 -6.73 14.67 -5.46
CA LYS A 151 -5.99 15.68 -6.23
C LYS A 151 -5.05 15.00 -7.24
N TYR A 152 -4.21 14.08 -6.77
CA TYR A 152 -3.20 13.46 -7.62
C TYR A 152 -3.80 12.48 -8.63
N LEU A 153 -4.90 11.82 -8.28
CA LEU A 153 -5.62 10.97 -9.23
C LEU A 153 -6.20 11.79 -10.37
N VAL A 154 -6.91 12.89 -10.07
CA VAL A 154 -7.52 13.74 -11.09
C VAL A 154 -6.45 14.34 -12.00
N GLU A 155 -5.39 14.93 -11.44
CA GLU A 155 -4.26 15.48 -12.19
C GLU A 155 -3.65 14.44 -13.15
N MET A 156 -3.43 13.21 -12.68
CA MET A 156 -2.89 12.12 -13.49
C MET A 156 -3.85 11.71 -14.62
N LEU A 157 -5.15 11.56 -14.32
CA LEU A 157 -6.15 11.13 -15.30
C LEU A 157 -6.47 12.22 -16.33
N GLU A 158 -6.45 13.49 -15.95
CA GLU A 158 -6.59 14.63 -16.87
C GLU A 158 -5.42 14.69 -17.86
N ASN A 159 -4.18 14.53 -17.37
CA ASN A 159 -3.00 14.47 -18.22
C ASN A 159 -3.05 13.28 -19.19
N GLU A 160 -3.43 12.10 -18.71
CA GLU A 160 -3.58 10.92 -19.58
C GLU A 160 -4.71 11.10 -20.59
N GLY A 161 -5.86 11.63 -20.16
CA GLY A 161 -7.00 11.91 -21.04
C GLY A 161 -6.63 12.90 -22.14
N THR A 162 -5.91 13.97 -21.79
CA THR A 162 -5.39 14.96 -22.74
C THR A 162 -4.51 14.31 -23.80
N ASN A 163 -3.52 13.50 -23.37
CA ASN A 163 -2.63 12.80 -24.29
C ASN A 163 -3.40 11.85 -25.23
N LYS A 164 -4.31 11.04 -24.67
CA LYS A 164 -5.13 10.11 -25.47
C LYS A 164 -6.03 10.83 -26.46
N PHE A 165 -6.62 11.96 -26.09
CA PHE A 165 -7.44 12.75 -26.99
C PHE A 165 -6.63 13.20 -28.22
N PHE A 166 -5.44 13.76 -28.01
CA PHE A 166 -4.57 14.22 -29.10
C PHE A 166 -3.93 13.11 -29.93
N GLU A 167 -3.78 11.90 -29.38
CA GLU A 167 -3.31 10.72 -30.11
C GLU A 167 -4.39 10.06 -30.99
N THR A 168 -5.65 10.11 -30.56
CA THR A 168 -6.74 9.32 -31.18
C THR A 168 -7.68 10.12 -32.09
N GLN A 169 -7.76 11.45 -31.92
CA GLN A 169 -8.61 12.31 -32.74
C GLN A 169 -7.83 12.89 -33.91
N ASN A 170 -8.41 12.83 -35.11
CA ASN A 170 -7.87 13.53 -36.27
C ASN A 170 -7.82 15.04 -35.99
N LYS A 171 -6.71 15.68 -36.39
CA LYS A 171 -6.48 17.13 -36.18
C LYS A 171 -7.52 18.03 -36.86
N ASP A 172 -8.39 17.48 -37.70
CA ASP A 172 -9.39 18.22 -38.45
C ASP A 172 -10.80 18.18 -37.81
N ASP A 173 -11.00 17.43 -36.72
CA ASP A 173 -12.30 17.25 -36.03
C ASP A 173 -12.43 18.10 -34.74
N TYR A 174 -11.53 19.06 -34.51
CA TYR A 174 -11.58 19.96 -33.34
C TYR A 174 -12.78 20.90 -33.41
N LYS A 175 -13.89 20.53 -32.78
CA LYS A 175 -15.15 21.29 -32.86
C LYS A 175 -15.22 22.49 -31.91
N ASN A 176 -14.45 22.52 -30.82
CA ASN A 176 -14.16 23.65 -29.91
C ASN A 176 -13.51 23.15 -28.60
N ASP A 177 -12.92 24.04 -27.79
CA ASP A 177 -12.29 23.70 -26.50
C ASP A 177 -13.26 23.02 -25.51
N GLU A 178 -14.56 23.36 -25.55
CA GLU A 178 -15.59 22.76 -24.71
C GLU A 178 -15.73 21.26 -24.95
N SER A 179 -15.70 20.83 -26.22
CA SER A 179 -15.78 19.40 -26.58
C SER A 179 -14.59 18.57 -26.10
N ILE A 180 -13.40 19.19 -26.06
CA ILE A 180 -12.17 18.56 -25.54
C ILE A 180 -12.31 18.34 -24.04
N LEU A 181 -12.73 19.39 -23.31
CA LEU A 181 -12.93 19.33 -21.86
C LEU A 181 -14.01 18.31 -21.48
N GLU A 182 -15.12 18.26 -22.21
CA GLU A 182 -16.17 17.27 -21.99
C GLU A 182 -15.66 15.84 -22.18
N TRP A 183 -14.86 15.59 -23.22
CA TRP A 183 -14.26 14.28 -23.46
C TRP A 183 -13.31 13.87 -22.31
N ILE A 184 -12.43 14.78 -21.88
CA ILE A 184 -11.47 14.53 -20.79
C ILE A 184 -12.22 14.25 -19.48
N ASN A 185 -13.23 15.06 -19.14
CA ASN A 185 -14.04 14.85 -17.94
C ASN A 185 -14.75 13.49 -17.95
N ASN A 186 -15.29 13.08 -19.10
CA ASN A 186 -15.91 11.77 -19.26
C ASN A 186 -14.89 10.62 -19.12
N TYR A 187 -13.66 10.82 -19.60
CA TYR A 187 -12.56 9.87 -19.42
C TYR A 187 -12.19 9.72 -17.94
N VAL A 188 -11.95 10.85 -17.26
CA VAL A 188 -11.61 10.90 -15.82
C VAL A 188 -12.71 10.21 -15.00
N PHE A 189 -13.98 10.56 -15.25
CA PHE A 189 -15.11 9.99 -14.52
C PHE A 189 -15.18 8.45 -14.65
N LYS A 190 -14.99 7.92 -15.86
CA LYS A 190 -15.02 6.47 -16.11
C LYS A 190 -13.86 5.74 -15.45
N GLU A 191 -12.64 6.27 -15.57
CA GLU A 191 -11.44 5.62 -15.05
C GLU A 191 -11.36 5.70 -13.53
N ARG A 192 -11.78 6.82 -12.94
CA ARG A 192 -11.75 7.06 -11.49
C ARG A 192 -12.46 5.97 -10.68
N LYS A 193 -13.56 5.41 -11.21
CA LYS A 193 -14.33 4.36 -10.53
C LYS A 193 -13.47 3.19 -10.04
N TYR A 194 -12.53 2.73 -10.86
CA TYR A 194 -11.64 1.62 -10.49
C TYR A 194 -10.77 1.95 -9.25
N TYR A 195 -10.24 3.17 -9.20
CA TYR A 195 -9.36 3.60 -8.12
C TYR A 195 -10.16 3.87 -6.84
N ASP A 196 -11.34 4.49 -6.97
CA ASP A 196 -12.22 4.78 -5.84
C ASP A 196 -12.72 3.50 -5.18
N ASP A 197 -12.97 2.46 -5.97
CA ASP A 197 -13.28 1.13 -5.46
C ASP A 197 -12.11 0.62 -4.57
N ILE A 198 -10.85 0.71 -5.04
CA ILE A 198 -9.68 0.25 -4.27
C ILE A 198 -9.45 1.11 -3.01
N MET A 199 -9.60 2.44 -3.13
CA MET A 199 -9.37 3.42 -2.07
C MET A 199 -10.52 3.54 -1.07
N ASN A 200 -11.61 2.78 -1.27
CA ASN A 200 -12.74 2.77 -0.36
C ASN A 200 -12.31 2.30 1.04
N LYS A 201 -12.28 3.23 2.00
CA LYS A 201 -11.90 2.96 3.40
C LYS A 201 -12.77 1.90 4.08
N ASN A 202 -14.03 1.75 3.66
CA ASN A 202 -14.92 0.73 4.20
C ASN A 202 -14.61 -0.67 3.64
N GLY A 203 -13.79 -0.75 2.59
CA GLY A 203 -13.50 -1.94 1.80
C GLY A 203 -14.61 -2.25 0.79
N ILE A 204 -14.27 -3.06 -0.21
CA ILE A 204 -15.21 -3.62 -1.17
C ILE A 204 -15.57 -5.03 -0.73
N VAL A 205 -16.86 -5.38 -0.79
CA VAL A 205 -17.30 -6.77 -0.63
C VAL A 205 -16.80 -7.61 -1.81
N ILE A 206 -16.15 -8.73 -1.52
CA ILE A 206 -15.63 -9.65 -2.55
C ILE A 206 -16.28 -11.03 -2.42
N ASN A 207 -16.34 -11.75 -3.53
CA ASN A 207 -16.79 -13.14 -3.54
C ASN A 207 -15.61 -14.07 -3.27
N PHE A 208 -15.54 -14.64 -2.07
CA PHE A 208 -14.50 -15.59 -1.72
C PHE A 208 -14.67 -16.91 -2.46
N THR A 209 -13.57 -17.43 -3.01
CA THR A 209 -13.54 -18.74 -3.68
C THR A 209 -12.58 -19.68 -2.97
N THR A 210 -11.27 -19.45 -3.08
CA THR A 210 -10.19 -20.21 -2.42
C THR A 210 -9.05 -19.27 -2.02
N LEU A 211 -8.14 -19.75 -1.16
CA LEU A 211 -6.91 -19.01 -0.83
C LEU A 211 -6.00 -18.81 -2.04
N ASP A 212 -5.92 -19.81 -2.93
CA ASP A 212 -5.09 -19.73 -4.13
C ASP A 212 -5.64 -18.68 -5.10
N ASN A 213 -6.96 -18.64 -5.32
CA ASN A 213 -7.57 -17.64 -6.17
C ASN A 213 -7.38 -16.23 -5.61
N LEU A 214 -7.53 -16.02 -4.30
CA LEU A 214 -7.24 -14.72 -3.68
C LEU A 214 -5.78 -14.30 -3.85
N ARG A 215 -4.84 -15.24 -3.69
CA ARG A 215 -3.43 -14.99 -3.94
C ARG A 215 -3.23 -14.55 -5.39
N ASP A 216 -3.82 -15.29 -6.33
CA ASP A 216 -3.67 -15.05 -7.76
C ASP A 216 -4.29 -13.71 -8.16
N ASP A 217 -5.46 -13.36 -7.62
CA ASP A 217 -6.09 -12.04 -7.78
C ASP A 217 -5.19 -10.90 -7.29
N LEU A 218 -4.47 -11.09 -6.17
CA LEU A 218 -3.50 -10.11 -5.65
C LEU A 218 -2.25 -10.00 -6.52
N VAL A 219 -1.79 -11.12 -7.12
CA VAL A 219 -0.69 -11.12 -8.08
C VAL A 219 -1.09 -10.39 -9.37
N GLU A 220 -2.27 -10.70 -9.91
CA GLU A 220 -2.82 -10.02 -11.08
C GLU A 220 -3.00 -8.51 -10.84
N LEU A 221 -3.42 -8.14 -9.63
CA LEU A 221 -3.49 -6.73 -9.23
C LEU A 221 -2.11 -6.06 -9.34
N CYS A 222 -1.05 -6.66 -8.81
CA CYS A 222 0.33 -6.15 -8.93
C CYS A 222 0.82 -5.98 -10.37
N MET A 223 0.31 -6.79 -11.30
CA MET A 223 0.69 -6.77 -12.71
C MET A 223 -0.16 -5.83 -13.56
N SER A 224 -1.19 -5.20 -12.98
CA SER A 224 -2.11 -4.31 -13.70
C SER A 224 -1.53 -2.91 -13.89
N ASP A 225 -1.60 -2.40 -15.12
CA ASP A 225 -1.23 -1.00 -15.44
C ASP A 225 -2.06 0.02 -14.64
N LYS A 226 -3.33 -0.28 -14.39
CA LYS A 226 -4.19 0.59 -13.57
C LYS A 226 -3.73 0.60 -12.12
N PHE A 227 -3.28 -0.54 -11.60
CA PHE A 227 -2.78 -0.59 -10.24
C PHE A 227 -1.42 0.09 -10.11
N TYR A 228 -0.54 -0.06 -11.09
CA TYR A 228 0.74 0.62 -11.14
C TYR A 228 0.60 2.15 -11.00
N LYS A 229 -0.39 2.75 -11.66
CA LYS A 229 -0.72 4.18 -11.50
C LYS A 229 -1.09 4.58 -10.07
N LEU A 230 -1.83 3.74 -9.35
CA LEU A 230 -2.13 3.97 -7.93
C LEU A 230 -0.84 3.93 -7.09
N ILE A 231 0.09 3.05 -7.43
CA ILE A 231 1.39 2.95 -6.77
C ILE A 231 2.22 4.22 -7.04
N GLU A 232 2.19 4.78 -8.26
CA GLU A 232 2.85 6.05 -8.58
C GLU A 232 2.32 7.20 -7.71
N ILE A 233 0.99 7.31 -7.53
CA ILE A 233 0.39 8.28 -6.62
C ILE A 233 0.88 8.04 -5.19
N GLY A 234 0.87 6.78 -4.74
CA GLY A 234 1.39 6.39 -3.42
C GLY A 234 2.85 6.80 -3.21
N MET A 235 3.70 6.60 -4.21
CA MET A 235 5.12 6.99 -4.17
C MET A 235 5.28 8.51 -4.14
N LYS A 236 4.51 9.28 -4.92
CA LYS A 236 4.50 10.75 -4.87
C LYS A 236 4.17 11.25 -3.45
N CYS A 237 3.16 10.67 -2.81
CA CYS A 237 2.80 10.97 -1.42
C CYS A 237 3.89 10.58 -0.43
N ARG A 238 4.52 9.42 -0.61
CA ARG A 238 5.63 8.97 0.25
C ARG A 238 6.84 9.90 0.19
N GLU A 239 7.20 10.38 -0.99
CA GLU A 239 8.30 11.35 -1.13
C GLU A 239 7.97 12.66 -0.43
N LYS A 240 6.75 13.18 -0.64
CA LYS A 240 6.27 14.37 0.05
C LYS A 240 6.29 14.23 1.58
N GLN A 241 5.87 13.08 2.10
CA GLN A 241 5.96 12.80 3.54
C GLN A 241 7.40 12.83 4.04
N ARG A 242 8.35 12.21 3.33
CA ARG A 242 9.76 12.21 3.73
C ARG A 242 10.40 13.60 3.70
N LEU A 243 9.99 14.46 2.78
CA LEU A 243 10.44 15.85 2.74
C LEU A 243 9.94 16.62 3.98
N LYS A 244 8.66 16.46 4.34
CA LYS A 244 8.09 17.03 5.57
C LYS A 244 8.81 16.55 6.82
N GLU A 245 9.07 15.25 6.95
CA GLU A 245 9.79 14.67 8.10
C GLU A 245 11.23 15.21 8.25
N ARG A 246 11.82 15.71 7.16
CA ARG A 246 13.16 16.29 7.15
C ARG A 246 13.18 17.81 7.21
N ASN A 247 12.02 18.47 7.33
CA ASN A 247 11.88 19.92 7.24
C ASN A 247 12.53 20.51 5.96
N ILE A 248 12.43 19.78 4.85
CA ILE A 248 12.90 20.25 3.55
C ILE A 248 11.68 20.78 2.80
N ASP A 249 11.63 22.09 2.58
CA ASP A 249 10.59 22.69 1.74
C ASP A 249 10.76 22.23 0.28
N GLU A 250 9.63 22.01 -0.42
CA GLU A 250 9.64 21.58 -1.82
C GLU A 250 10.42 22.57 -2.72
N GLU A 251 10.45 23.86 -2.35
CA GLU A 251 11.22 24.92 -3.01
C GLU A 251 12.74 24.86 -2.77
N MET A 252 13.19 24.14 -1.73
CA MET A 252 14.62 23.94 -1.44
C MET A 252 15.23 22.75 -2.20
N MET A 253 14.44 22.02 -3.00
CA MET A 253 14.94 20.89 -3.80
C MET A 253 15.76 21.31 -5.03
N GLU A 254 15.65 22.57 -5.46
CA GLU A 254 16.57 23.11 -6.45
C GLU A 254 17.91 23.42 -5.75
N TYR A 255 18.91 22.56 -5.95
CA TYR A 255 20.27 22.84 -5.50
C TYR A 255 20.74 24.14 -6.16
N LYS A 256 20.73 25.23 -5.40
CA LYS A 256 21.35 26.49 -5.81
C LYS A 256 22.85 26.33 -5.61
N ILE A 257 23.59 26.23 -6.71
CA ILE A 257 25.05 26.30 -6.69
C ILE A 257 25.41 27.57 -5.90
N PRO A 258 26.21 27.47 -4.83
CA PRO A 258 26.63 28.66 -4.09
C PRO A 258 27.30 29.64 -5.04
N GLU A 259 26.79 30.88 -5.13
CA GLU A 259 27.38 31.93 -5.97
C GLU A 259 28.83 32.25 -5.57
N LYS A 260 29.22 31.87 -4.35
CA LYS A 260 30.58 31.98 -3.83
C LYS A 260 31.11 30.60 -3.50
N ILE A 261 32.14 30.18 -4.23
CA ILE A 261 32.98 29.05 -3.87
C ILE A 261 33.91 29.52 -2.75
N THR A 262 33.62 29.13 -1.52
CA THR A 262 34.55 29.33 -0.39
C THR A 262 35.68 28.33 -0.54
N LYS A 263 36.94 28.80 -0.62
CA LYS A 263 38.08 27.88 -0.69
C LYS A 263 38.20 27.14 0.64
N LEU A 264 38.63 25.88 0.58
CA LEU A 264 38.80 25.04 1.78
C LEU A 264 39.75 25.67 2.81
N ASP A 265 40.73 26.44 2.33
CA ASP A 265 41.67 27.20 3.16
C ASP A 265 40.98 28.33 3.94
N ASP A 266 39.98 28.99 3.36
CA ASP A 266 39.21 30.05 4.03
C ASP A 266 38.32 29.47 5.14
N ILE A 267 37.83 28.24 4.96
CA ILE A 267 37.05 27.51 5.98
C ILE A 267 37.97 27.10 7.14
N LYS A 268 39.16 26.57 6.84
CA LYS A 268 40.15 26.22 7.86
C LYS A 268 40.59 27.43 8.68
N ASN A 269 40.88 28.56 8.02
CA ASN A 269 41.31 29.77 8.69
C ASN A 269 40.20 30.37 9.58
N LYS A 270 38.93 30.26 9.18
CA LYS A 270 37.80 30.66 10.03
C LYS A 270 37.63 29.77 11.25
N LEU A 271 37.71 28.44 11.08
CA LEU A 271 37.58 27.51 12.21
C LEU A 271 38.73 27.68 13.22
N LEU A 272 39.95 27.91 12.74
CA LEU A 272 41.09 28.20 13.61
C LEU A 272 40.97 29.56 14.32
N ALA A 273 40.40 30.57 13.67
CA ALA A 273 40.17 31.87 14.28
C ALA A 273 39.02 31.86 15.30
N ASP A 274 38.00 31.03 15.10
CA ASP A 274 36.89 30.87 16.04
C ASP A 274 37.31 30.05 17.28
N ASP A 275 38.19 29.05 17.11
CA ASP A 275 38.77 28.27 18.24
C ASP A 275 39.71 29.09 19.15
N GLU A 276 40.27 30.21 18.66
CA GLU A 276 41.11 31.12 19.46
C GLU A 276 40.31 32.07 20.36
N ILE A 277 38.98 32.19 20.17
CA ILE A 277 38.13 33.12 20.94
C ILE A 277 37.65 32.51 22.26
N ASP A 278 37.63 31.18 22.40
CA ASP A 278 37.16 30.49 23.62
C ASP A 278 38.27 30.20 24.67
N PHE A 279 39.49 30.71 24.46
CA PHE A 279 40.62 30.54 25.39
C PHE A 279 41.28 31.85 25.87
N ALA A 280 40.61 33.00 25.74
CA ALA A 280 41.08 34.29 26.25
C ALA A 280 40.24 34.84 27.42
#